data_AF-W8C4B2-F1
#
_entry.id   AF-W8C4B2-F1
#
_cell.length_a   1.000
_cell.length_b   1.000
_cell.length_c   1.000
_cell.angle_alpha   90.00
_cell.angle_beta   90.00
_cell.angle_gamma   90.00
#
_symmetry.space_group_name_H-M   'P 1'
#
loop_
_entity.id
_entity.type
_entity.pdbx_description
1 polymer ?
#
loop_
_entity_poly.entity_id
_entity_poly.type
_entity_poly.pdbx_seq_one_letter_code
_entity_poly.pdbx_strand_id
1 'polypeptide(L)'
;MPEKPGYCLAFGKRRLNWPSVAIFCTSRDTATCWVCQERPIGDYYYNFKTKLAVCRMCMKRKLKALQDCEMNDFKRKREMLEWCEFKPVRHCSFYHTHCGRNLYHTLMTKQILRRKLELENYLYPYQPFLDKRYV
;
A
#
# COMPACT_ATOMS: atom_id res chain seq x y z
N MET A 1 13.56 13.75 9.07
CA MET A 1 14.42 12.56 9.22
C MET A 1 13.51 11.39 9.55
N PRO A 2 13.52 10.27 8.81
CA PRO A 2 12.63 9.16 9.11
C PRO A 2 13.04 8.53 10.45
N GLU A 3 12.10 8.43 11.39
CA GLU A 3 12.29 7.81 12.70
C GLU A 3 12.77 6.35 12.50
N LYS A 4 13.87 5.97 13.17
CA LYS A 4 14.43 4.62 13.12
C LYS A 4 13.38 3.63 13.63
N PRO A 5 12.99 2.59 12.87
CA PRO A 5 11.98 1.63 13.33
C PRO A 5 12.52 0.84 14.54
N GLY A 6 11.73 0.83 15.62
CA GLY A 6 12.00 0.06 16.83
C GLY A 6 11.99 -1.44 16.54
N TYR A 7 12.97 -2.15 17.08
CA TYR A 7 13.25 -3.56 16.83
C TYR A 7 12.25 -4.48 17.57
N CYS A 8 11.82 -5.57 16.91
CA CYS A 8 11.00 -6.63 17.52
C CYS A 8 11.80 -7.95 17.51
N LEU A 9 11.98 -8.57 18.69
CA LEU A 9 12.84 -9.72 18.96
C LEU A 9 12.08 -11.07 18.94
N ALA A 10 11.15 -11.28 18.01
CA ALA A 10 10.52 -12.58 17.84
C ALA A 10 11.39 -13.47 16.92
N PHE A 11 12.25 -14.29 17.55
CA PHE A 11 13.06 -15.38 16.99
C PHE A 11 14.27 -14.99 16.12
N GLY A 12 15.34 -14.57 16.81
CA GLY A 12 16.74 -14.89 16.47
C GLY A 12 17.40 -14.22 15.25
N LYS A 13 16.65 -13.58 14.35
CA LYS A 13 17.23 -12.81 13.22
C LYS A 13 16.60 -11.43 13.11
N ARG A 14 17.43 -10.41 12.81
CA ARG A 14 16.98 -9.06 12.48
C ARG A 14 16.00 -9.12 11.32
N ARG A 15 14.72 -8.86 11.57
CA ARG A 15 13.72 -8.68 10.51
C ARG A 15 13.42 -7.20 10.36
N LEU A 16 13.52 -6.69 9.14
CA LEU A 16 12.98 -5.38 8.80
C LEU A 16 11.46 -5.57 8.65
N ASN A 17 10.69 -5.06 9.60
CA ASN A 17 9.24 -5.03 9.48
C ASN A 17 8.88 -3.96 8.46
N TRP A 18 8.75 -4.36 7.20
CA TRP A 18 8.18 -3.50 6.18
C TRP A 18 6.70 -3.27 6.52
N PRO A 19 6.24 -2.00 6.59
CA PRO A 19 4.84 -1.73 6.79
C PRO A 19 4.04 -2.34 5.64
N SER A 20 2.92 -2.96 5.97
CA SER A 20 1.98 -3.58 5.05
C SER A 20 1.47 -2.60 3.99
N VAL A 21 1.44 -1.31 4.32
CA VAL A 21 1.03 -0.21 3.46
C VAL A 21 2.00 0.96 3.67
N ALA A 22 2.62 1.48 2.61
CA ALA A 22 3.50 2.64 2.72
C ALA A 22 2.68 3.95 2.80
N ILE A 23 3.13 4.91 3.61
CA ILE A 23 2.41 6.16 3.85
C ILE A 23 3.07 7.31 3.08
N PHE A 24 2.31 7.98 2.22
CA PHE A 24 2.72 9.24 1.62
C PHE A 24 2.22 10.41 2.46
N CYS A 25 3.15 11.28 2.85
CA CYS A 25 2.86 12.49 3.61
C CYS A 25 3.02 13.71 2.70
N THR A 26 1.89 14.29 2.29
CA THR A 26 1.84 15.45 1.39
C THR A 26 0.69 16.37 1.80
N SER A 27 0.86 17.67 1.61
CA SER A 27 -0.17 18.67 1.98
C SER A 27 -1.51 18.47 1.26
N ARG A 28 -1.46 17.99 0.02
CA ARG A 28 -2.63 17.64 -0.78
C ARG A 28 -2.44 16.25 -1.35
N ASP A 29 -3.48 15.44 -1.25
CA ASP A 29 -3.55 14.16 -1.91
C ASP A 29 -3.93 14.36 -3.38
N THR A 30 -2.93 14.25 -4.25
CA THR A 30 -3.07 14.39 -5.70
C THR A 30 -3.03 13.03 -6.41
N ALA A 31 -3.25 11.93 -5.69
CA ALA A 31 -3.26 10.62 -6.31
C ALA A 31 -4.50 10.48 -7.22
N THR A 32 -4.26 10.11 -8.47
CA THR A 32 -5.31 9.85 -9.46
C THR A 32 -5.11 8.46 -10.03
N CYS A 33 -6.17 7.66 -10.09
CA CYS A 33 -6.10 6.33 -10.67
C CYS A 33 -5.82 6.42 -12.17
N TRP A 34 -4.71 5.84 -12.64
CA TRP A 34 -4.36 5.78 -14.06
C TRP A 34 -5.41 5.07 -14.92
N VAL A 35 -6.18 4.15 -14.34
CA VAL A 35 -7.16 3.33 -15.06
C VAL A 35 -8.53 4.01 -15.20
N CYS A 36 -9.08 4.54 -14.10
CA CYS A 36 -10.42 5.15 -14.11
C CYS A 36 -10.42 6.68 -13.99
N GLN A 37 -9.24 7.30 -13.85
CA GLN A 37 -9.06 8.75 -13.67
C GLN A 37 -9.75 9.34 -12.42
N GLU A 38 -10.31 8.50 -11.55
CA GLU A 38 -10.88 8.92 -10.28
C GLU A 38 -9.83 8.97 -9.17
N ARG A 39 -10.07 9.83 -8.19
CA ARG A 39 -9.27 9.88 -6.97
C ARG A 39 -9.49 8.61 -6.13
N PRO A 40 -8.44 7.88 -5.75
CA PRO A 40 -8.60 6.71 -4.89
C PRO A 40 -9.15 7.08 -3.51
N ILE A 41 -10.08 6.27 -3.00
CA ILE A 41 -10.62 6.41 -1.65
C ILE A 41 -9.88 5.45 -0.71
N GLY A 42 -9.18 5.98 0.28
CA GLY A 42 -8.41 5.20 1.25
C GLY A 42 -7.14 4.61 0.64
N ASP A 43 -6.89 3.33 0.88
CA ASP A 43 -5.73 2.64 0.31
C ASP A 43 -5.82 2.53 -1.20
N TYR A 44 -4.67 2.60 -1.85
CA TYR A 44 -4.51 2.41 -3.28
C TYR A 44 -3.17 1.77 -3.58
N TYR A 45 -2.91 1.52 -4.85
CA TYR A 45 -1.71 0.84 -5.31
C TYR A 45 -0.84 1.83 -6.08
N TYR A 46 0.46 1.83 -5.82
CA TYR A 46 1.40 2.72 -6.47
C TYR A 46 2.59 1.93 -7.02
N ASN A 47 2.94 2.20 -8.27
CA ASN A 47 4.15 1.69 -8.88
C ASN A 47 5.25 2.74 -8.73
N PHE A 48 6.25 2.45 -7.91
CA PHE A 48 7.35 3.38 -7.63
C PHE A 48 8.27 3.62 -8.84
N LYS A 49 8.32 2.70 -9.81
CA LYS A 49 9.12 2.84 -11.04
C LYS A 49 8.43 3.77 -12.03
N THR A 50 7.15 3.52 -12.32
CA THR A 50 6.38 4.28 -13.33
C THR A 50 5.69 5.52 -12.75
N LYS A 51 5.64 5.66 -11.42
CA LYS A 51 4.92 6.72 -10.69
C LYS A 51 3.41 6.74 -10.96
N LEU A 52 2.85 5.60 -11.33
CA LEU A 52 1.41 5.44 -11.58
C LEU A 52 0.69 4.96 -10.32
N ALA A 53 -0.49 5.54 -10.08
CA ALA A 53 -1.40 5.13 -9.02
C ALA A 53 -2.60 4.38 -9.60
N VAL A 54 -3.11 3.37 -8.88
CA VAL A 54 -4.27 2.57 -9.27
C VAL A 54 -5.16 2.37 -8.05
N CYS A 55 -6.46 2.67 -8.18
CA CYS A 55 -7.40 2.48 -7.08
C CYS A 55 -7.66 1.00 -6.80
N ARG A 56 -8.09 0.67 -5.58
CA ARG A 56 -8.40 -0.72 -5.16
C ARG A 56 -9.38 -1.43 -6.08
N MET A 57 -10.40 -0.73 -6.58
CA MET A 57 -11.41 -1.33 -7.46
C MET A 57 -10.82 -1.70 -8.83
N CYS A 58 -10.01 -0.83 -9.42
CA CYS A 58 -9.33 -1.12 -10.67
C CYS A 58 -8.34 -2.27 -10.51
N MET A 59 -7.56 -2.27 -9.42
CA MET A 59 -6.66 -3.37 -9.11
C MET A 59 -7.43 -4.68 -8.99
N LYS A 60 -8.48 -4.74 -8.17
CA LYS A 60 -9.32 -5.93 -8.00
C LYS A 60 -9.89 -6.45 -9.32
N ARG A 61 -10.36 -5.57 -10.20
CA ARG A 61 -10.84 -5.95 -11.54
C ARG A 61 -9.74 -6.60 -12.38
N LYS A 62 -8.53 -6.02 -12.37
CA LYS A 62 -7.37 -6.60 -13.06
C LYS A 62 -7.01 -7.97 -12.48
N LEU A 63 -6.95 -8.09 -11.16
CA LEU A 63 -6.62 -9.37 -10.51
C LEU A 63 -7.67 -10.45 -10.79
N LYS A 64 -8.96 -10.07 -10.84
CA LYS A 64 -10.03 -11.01 -11.20
C LYS A 64 -9.87 -11.50 -12.64
N ALA A 65 -9.57 -10.61 -13.59
CA ALA A 65 -9.33 -10.99 -14.98
C ALA A 65 -8.11 -11.93 -15.12
N LEU A 66 -7.09 -11.80 -14.26
CA LEU A 66 -5.96 -12.74 -14.23
C LEU A 66 -6.36 -14.17 -13.83
N GLN A 67 -7.43 -14.31 -13.03
CA GLN A 67 -7.93 -15.60 -12.55
C GLN A 67 -8.83 -16.31 -13.57
N ASP A 68 -9.27 -15.62 -14.63
CA ASP A 68 -10.12 -16.22 -15.65
C ASP A 68 -9.34 -17.27 -16.47
N CYS A 69 -9.95 -18.44 -16.68
CA CYS A 69 -9.35 -19.58 -17.35
C CYS A 69 -9.11 -19.37 -18.85
N GLU A 70 -9.79 -18.40 -19.46
CA GLU A 70 -9.70 -18.10 -20.90
C GLU A 70 -8.36 -17.44 -21.30
N MET A 71 -7.59 -16.95 -20.33
CA MET A 71 -6.30 -16.35 -20.62
C MET A 71 -5.18 -17.38 -20.76
N ASN A 72 -4.39 -17.23 -21.83
CA ASN A 72 -3.15 -17.98 -22.03
C ASN A 72 -2.16 -17.75 -20.86
N ASP A 73 -1.56 -18.84 -20.37
CA ASP A 73 -0.61 -18.84 -19.25
C ASP A 73 0.57 -17.87 -19.41
N PHE A 74 1.11 -17.74 -20.63
CA PHE A 74 2.20 -16.80 -20.90
C PHE A 74 1.75 -15.35 -20.69
N LYS A 75 0.56 -15.01 -21.21
CA LYS A 75 -0.03 -13.68 -21.06
C LYS A 75 -0.35 -13.40 -19.58
N ARG A 76 -0.94 -14.38 -18.89
CA ARG A 76 -1.22 -14.30 -17.44
C ARG A 76 0.03 -14.02 -16.64
N LYS A 77 1.12 -14.77 -16.86
CA LYS A 77 2.39 -14.60 -16.15
C LYS A 77 3.00 -13.22 -16.41
N ARG A 78 2.97 -12.74 -17.66
CA ARG A 78 3.49 -11.41 -18.01
C ARG A 78 2.72 -10.29 -17.33
N GLU A 79 1.38 -10.31 -17.42
CA GLU A 79 0.55 -9.29 -16.76
C GLU A 79 0.71 -9.36 -15.24
N MET A 80 0.78 -10.56 -14.66
CA MET A 80 0.98 -10.73 -13.22
C MET A 80 2.28 -10.08 -12.74
N LEU A 81 3.39 -10.27 -13.46
CA LEU A 81 4.66 -9.61 -13.14
C LEU A 81 4.54 -8.08 -13.16
N GLU A 82 3.83 -7.53 -14.15
CA GLU A 82 3.59 -6.08 -14.25
C GLU A 82 2.76 -5.56 -13.07
N TRP A 83 1.67 -6.25 -12.71
CA TRP A 83 0.78 -5.84 -11.64
C TRP A 83 1.40 -6.07 -10.24
N CYS A 84 2.31 -7.03 -10.07
CA CYS A 84 3.04 -7.26 -8.80
C CYS A 84 4.00 -6.13 -8.40
N GLU A 85 4.40 -5.26 -9.35
CA GLU A 85 5.22 -4.07 -9.09
C GLU A 85 4.45 -2.98 -8.31
N PHE A 86 3.13 -3.02 -8.39
CA PHE A 86 2.29 -2.09 -7.66
C PHE A 86 2.21 -2.47 -6.18
N LYS A 87 2.61 -1.56 -5.30
CA LYS A 87 2.60 -1.78 -3.84
C LYS A 87 1.48 -0.97 -3.19
N PRO A 88 0.86 -1.48 -2.12
CA PRO A 88 -0.18 -0.75 -1.40
C PRO A 88 0.41 0.50 -0.72
N VAL A 89 -0.29 1.61 -0.87
CA VAL A 89 0.04 2.89 -0.27
C VAL A 89 -1.21 3.57 0.29
N ARG A 90 -0.99 4.50 1.23
CA ARG A 90 -2.02 5.31 1.88
C ARG A 90 -1.55 6.76 2.02
N HIS A 91 -2.45 7.70 1.83
CA HIS A 91 -2.16 9.11 2.12
C HIS A 91 -2.26 9.40 3.63
N CYS A 92 -1.41 10.26 4.18
CA CYS A 92 -1.32 10.56 5.62
C CYS A 92 -2.58 11.19 6.26
N SER A 93 -3.55 11.61 5.43
CA SER A 93 -4.80 12.27 5.86
C SER A 93 -5.62 11.48 6.86
N PHE A 94 -5.38 10.18 7.04
CA PHE A 94 -6.12 9.36 8.01
C PHE A 94 -5.69 9.59 9.47
N TYR A 95 -4.49 10.13 9.73
CA TYR A 95 -3.99 10.34 11.10
C TYR A 95 -3.51 11.75 11.39
N HIS A 96 -3.31 12.59 10.38
CA HIS A 96 -3.15 14.02 10.55
C HIS A 96 -3.73 14.80 9.35
N THR A 97 -4.00 16.08 9.54
CA THR A 97 -4.35 17.03 8.47
C THR A 97 -3.26 18.08 8.33
N HIS A 98 -2.97 18.51 7.11
CA HIS A 98 -2.01 19.58 6.87
C HIS A 98 -2.69 20.95 6.89
N CYS A 99 -2.18 21.87 7.70
CA CYS A 99 -2.62 23.27 7.80
C CYS A 99 -1.60 24.17 7.09
N GLY A 100 -1.38 23.94 5.80
CA GLY A 100 -0.33 24.62 5.01
C GLY A 100 0.82 23.68 4.63
N ARG A 101 2.03 24.23 4.41
CA ARG A 101 3.18 23.43 3.94
C ARG A 101 3.80 22.54 5.03
N ASN A 102 4.00 23.08 6.24
CA ASN A 102 4.78 22.42 7.30
C ASN A 102 4.01 22.20 8.61
N LEU A 103 2.84 22.81 8.76
CA LEU A 103 2.00 22.64 9.95
C LEU A 103 1.02 21.49 9.74
N TYR A 104 0.84 20.66 10.76
CA TYR A 104 -0.15 19.59 10.74
C TYR A 104 -0.88 19.51 12.07
N HIS A 105 -2.17 19.17 11.99
CA HIS A 105 -3.00 18.87 13.14
C HIS A 105 -3.15 17.34 13.25
N THR A 106 -2.87 16.81 14.43
CA THR A 106 -2.90 15.36 14.66
C THR A 106 -4.33 14.90 14.90
N LEU A 107 -4.83 13.97 14.08
CA LEU A 107 -6.16 13.36 14.27
C LEU A 107 -6.10 12.17 15.22
N MET A 108 -4.96 11.47 15.26
CA MET A 108 -4.74 10.29 16.09
C MET A 108 -3.43 10.40 16.86
N THR A 109 -3.44 10.11 18.15
CA THR A 109 -2.20 10.12 18.95
C THR A 109 -1.19 9.10 18.41
N LYS A 110 0.10 9.35 18.62
CA LYS A 110 1.18 8.46 18.15
C LYS A 110 1.00 7.01 18.65
N GLN A 111 0.50 6.83 19.87
CA GLN A 111 0.27 5.50 20.45
C GLN A 111 -0.83 4.74 19.69
N ILE A 112 -1.95 5.39 19.38
CA ILE A 112 -3.04 4.79 18.62
C ILE A 112 -2.57 4.47 17.19
N LEU A 113 -1.82 5.39 16.56
CA LEU A 113 -1.24 5.17 15.23
C LEU A 113 -0.32 3.94 15.22
N ARG A 114 0.60 3.83 16.18
CA ARG A 114 1.51 2.66 16.29
C ARG A 114 0.73 1.37 16.43
N ARG A 115 -0.22 1.31 17.36
CA ARG A 115 -1.05 0.11 17.58
C ARG A 115 -1.85 -0.28 16.34
N LYS A 116 -2.38 0.71 15.60
CA LYS A 116 -3.07 0.47 14.33
C LYS A 116 -2.14 -0.14 13.28
N LEU A 117 -0.95 0.44 13.09
CA LEU A 117 0.03 -0.06 12.12
C LEU A 117 0.55 -1.45 12.50
N GLU A 118 0.78 -1.72 13.78
CA GLU A 118 1.17 -3.04 14.28
C GLU A 118 0.11 -4.10 13.98
N LEU A 119 -1.16 -3.78 14.22
CA LEU A 119 -2.28 -4.67 13.91
C LEU A 119 -2.45 -4.88 12.40
N GLU A 120 -2.35 -3.82 11.60
CA GLU A 120 -2.37 -3.93 10.13
C GLU A 120 -1.22 -4.79 9.60
N ASN A 121 -0.01 -4.64 10.15
CA ASN A 121 1.15 -5.45 9.80
C ASN A 121 0.98 -6.92 10.20
N TYR A 122 0.43 -7.18 11.39
CA TYR A 122 0.14 -8.53 11.86
C TYR A 122 -0.91 -9.23 10.99
N LEU A 123 -1.94 -8.51 10.54
CA LEU A 123 -3.01 -9.07 9.70
C LEU A 123 -2.62 -9.18 8.23
N TYR A 124 -1.62 -8.44 7.76
CA TYR A 124 -1.23 -8.42 6.35
C TYR A 124 -0.91 -9.81 5.78
N PRO A 125 -0.15 -10.70 6.46
CA PRO A 125 0.05 -12.08 6.02
C PRO A 125 -1.23 -12.91 5.87
N TYR A 126 -2.36 -12.50 6.44
CA TYR A 126 -3.64 -13.20 6.31
C TYR A 126 -4.57 -12.59 5.25
N GLN A 127 -4.24 -11.42 4.69
CA GLN A 127 -5.05 -10.83 3.62
C GLN A 127 -4.90 -11.61 2.30
N PRO A 128 -6.00 -11.89 1.57
CA PRO A 128 -5.95 -12.50 0.25
C PRO A 128 -5.47 -11.46 -0.76
N PHE A 129 -4.16 -11.29 -0.89
CA PHE A 129 -3.53 -10.52 -1.97
C PHE A 129 -2.82 -11.49 -2.92
N LEU A 130 -2.75 -11.15 -4.21
CA LEU A 130 -1.99 -11.92 -5.19
C LEU A 130 -0.56 -12.06 -4.70
N ASP A 131 -0.16 -13.32 -4.59
CA ASP A 131 1.15 -13.82 -4.23
C ASP A 131 1.83 -13.26 -2.98
N LYS A 132 1.60 -13.93 -1.85
CA LYS A 132 2.62 -14.03 -0.80
C LYS A 132 3.75 -15.00 -1.16
N ARG A 133 3.72 -15.64 -2.35
CA ARG A 133 4.71 -16.68 -2.76
C ARG A 133 5.80 -16.16 -3.71
N TYR A 134 5.82 -14.88 -4.04
CA TYR A 134 6.92 -14.24 -4.76
C TYR A 134 7.44 -13.03 -3.97
N VAL A 135 8.07 -13.33 -2.83
CA VAL A 135 9.13 -12.51 -2.21
C VAL A 135 10.34 -13.41 -2.10
#